data_AF-A0A7J2JKR3-F1
#
_entry.id   AF-A0A7J2JKR3-F1
#
_cell.length_a   1.000
_cell.length_b   1.000
_cell.length_c   1.000
_cell.angle_alpha   90.00
_cell.angle_beta   90.00
_cell.angle_gamma   90.00
#
_symmetry.space_group_name_H-M   'P 1'
#
loop_
_entity.id
_entity.type
_entity.pdbx_description
1 polymer ?
#
loop_
_entity_poly.entity_id
_entity_poly.type
_entity_poly.pdbx_seq_one_letter_code
_entity_poly.pdbx_strand_id
1 'polypeptide(L)' 'GGTRDGALAARESINAVMQEIPLEEYAKDYEELREALEKWGK' A
#
# COMPACT_ATOMS: atom_id res chain seq x y z
N GLY A 1 -8.66 -5.25 -7.71
CA GLY A 1 -9.43 -4.06 -7.26
C GLY A 1 -10.83 -4.39 -6.74
N GLY A 2 -10.95 -4.72 -5.46
CA GLY A 2 -12.22 -4.88 -4.72
C GLY A 2 -12.07 -4.56 -3.22
N THR A 3 -13.13 -4.69 -2.43
CA THR A 3 -13.13 -4.34 -0.99
C THR A 3 -12.01 -5.02 -0.19
N ARG A 4 -11.68 -6.28 -0.53
CA ARG A 4 -10.61 -7.03 0.12
C ARG A 4 -9.23 -6.44 -0.19
N ASP A 5 -8.98 -6.12 -1.46
CA ASP A 5 -7.69 -5.58 -1.91
C ASP A 5 -7.45 -4.19 -1.31
N GLY A 6 -8.52 -3.38 -1.19
CA GLY A 6 -8.44 -2.08 -0.51
C GLY A 6 -8.13 -2.20 0.99
N ALA A 7 -8.69 -3.20 1.67
CA ALA A 7 -8.38 -3.45 3.08
C ALA A 7 -6.93 -3.93 3.27
N LEU A 8 -6.42 -4.75 2.35
CA LEU A 8 -5.01 -5.17 2.34
C LEU A 8 -4.09 -3.97 2.13
N ALA A 9 -4.34 -3.14 1.12
CA ALA A 9 -3.55 -1.94 0.86
C ALA A 9 -3.52 -1.00 2.09
N ALA A 10 -4.66 -0.80 2.76
CA ALA A 10 -4.72 0.03 3.97
C ALA A 10 -3.87 -0.54 5.12
N ARG A 11 -3.88 -1.87 5.32
CA ARG A 11 -3.03 -2.54 6.30
C ARG A 11 -1.55 -2.37 5.97
N GLU A 12 -1.17 -2.58 4.71
CA GLU A 12 0.23 -2.47 4.29
C GLU A 12 0.76 -1.04 4.42
N SER A 13 -0.06 -0.02 4.15
CA SER A 13 0.32 1.37 4.39
C SER A 13 0.63 1.64 5.87
N ILE A 14 -0.15 1.07 6.79
CA ILE A 14 0.09 1.21 8.23
C ILE A 14 1.39 0.50 8.63
N ASN A 15 1.62 -0.71 8.11
CA ASN A 15 2.84 -1.48 8.37
C ASN A 15 4.10 -0.74 7.89
N ALA A 16 4.05 -0.10 6.73
CA ALA A 16 5.16 0.67 6.18
C ALA A 16 5.53 1.85 7.10
N VAL A 17 4.52 2.62 7.54
CA VAL A 17 4.73 3.75 8.46
C VAL A 17 5.27 3.29 9.80
N MET A 18 4.76 2.17 10.35
CA MET A 18 5.25 1.61 11.61
C MET A 18 6.71 1.13 11.53
N GLN A 19 7.16 0.73 10.35
CA GLN A 19 8.54 0.29 10.10
C GLN A 19 9.46 1.43 9.62
N GLU A 20 8.94 2.66 9.52
CA GLU A 20 9.66 3.81 8.95
C GLU A 20 10.18 3.54 7.52
N ILE A 21 9.49 2.68 6.77
CA ILE A 21 9.79 2.36 5.37
C ILE A 21 8.96 3.28 4.48
N PRO A 22 9.56 3.94 3.47
CA PRO A 22 8.79 4.70 2.48
C PRO A 22 7.72 3.84 1.82
N LEU A 23 6.52 4.39 1.64
CA LEU A 23 5.38 3.66 1.06
C LEU A 23 5.71 3.14 -0.34
N GLU A 24 6.49 3.89 -1.11
CA GLU A 24 6.97 3.53 -2.45
C GLU A 24 7.96 2.37 -2.44
N GLU A 25 8.77 2.25 -1.38
CA GLU A 25 9.68 1.12 -1.19
C GLU A 25 8.90 -0.13 -0.77
N TYR A 26 7.97 0.02 0.17
CA TYR A 26 7.13 -1.09 0.64
C TYR A 26 6.20 -1.61 -0.47
N ALA A 27 5.66 -0.73 -1.32
CA ALA A 27 4.78 -1.08 -2.43
C ALA A 27 5.44 -1.92 -3.54
N LYS A 28 6.77 -2.06 -3.58
CA LYS A 28 7.45 -2.93 -4.55
C LYS A 28 7.10 -4.40 -4.34
N ASP A 29 6.84 -4.78 -3.09
CA ASP A 29 6.56 -6.17 -2.70
C ASP A 29 5.04 -6.46 -2.62
N TYR A 30 4.18 -5.44 -2.69
CA TYR A 30 2.73 -5.56 -2.54
C TYR A 30 1.99 -4.88 -3.70
N GLU A 31 1.43 -5.70 -4.60
CA GLU A 31 0.74 -5.25 -5.80
C GLU A 31 -0.48 -4.36 -5.47
N GLU A 32 -1.25 -4.69 -4.43
CA GLU A 32 -2.43 -3.94 -4.02
C GLU A 32 -2.09 -2.57 -3.44
N LEU A 33 -0.98 -2.47 -2.69
CA LEU A 33 -0.48 -1.20 -2.18
C LEU A 33 0.01 -0.33 -3.34
N ARG A 34 0.76 -0.92 -4.29
CA ARG A 34 1.20 -0.22 -5.50
C ARG A 34 0.03 0.31 -6.31
N GLU A 35 -0.97 -0.52 -6.59
CA GLU A 35 -2.19 -0.09 -7.30
C GLU A 35 -2.91 1.04 -6.55
N ALA A 36 -2.98 0.97 -5.22
CA ALA A 36 -3.59 2.01 -4.40
C ALA A 36 -2.81 3.33 -4.49
N LEU A 37 -1.48 3.29 -4.43
CA LEU A 37 -0.62 4.48 -4.58
C LEU A 37 -0.69 5.05 -5.99
N GLU A 38 -0.68 4.22 -7.04
CA GLU A 38 -0.82 4.68 -8.42
C GLU A 38 -2.18 5.37 -8.66
N LYS A 39 -3.23 4.85 -8.03
CA LYS A 39 -4.58 5.38 -8.19
C LYS A 39 -4.80 6.64 -7.35
N TRP A 40 -4.38 6.65 -6.08
CA TRP A 40 -4.79 7.63 -5.07
C TRP A 40 -3.64 8.38 -4.37
N GLY A 41 -2.39 7.96 -4.57
CA GLY A 41 -1.20 8.55 -3.92
C GLY A 41 -0.64 9.81 -4.59
N LYS A 42 -1.37 10.40 -5.56
CA LYS A 42 -1.06 11.70 -6.16
C LYS A 42 -1.67 12.86 -5.39
#